data_AF-A0A376RAV0-F1
#
_entry.id   AF-A0A376RAV0-F1
#
_cell.length_a   1.000
_cell.length_b   1.000
_cell.length_c   1.000
_cell.angle_alpha   90.00
_cell.angle_beta   90.00
_cell.angle_gamma   90.00
#
_symmetry.space_group_name_H-M   'P 1'
#
loop_
_entity.id
_entity.type
_entity.pdbx_description
1 polymer ?
#
loop_
_entity_poly.entity_id
_entity_poly.type
_entity_poly.pdbx_seq_one_letter_code
_entity_poly.pdbx_strand_id
1 'polypeptide(L)'
;MWEDAKSGACTNGLCGTLSAMIGPDKFDSIDSTAYDALNKINSQSICEDKEFAGLICKDNSGRYFSTAPNRGERKGSYPFNSPCPNGTEKVSAYHTHGADSHGEYWDEIFSGKDEKIVKSKDNNIKSFYLGTPSGNFKAIDNHGKKITNRKGLPNVCRVHGNM
;
A
#
# COMPACT_ATOMS: atom_id res chain seq x y z
N MET A 1 -4.30 23.85 -10.83
CA MET A 1 -5.72 23.45 -10.79
C MET A 1 -5.78 22.06 -11.36
N TRP A 2 -6.19 21.07 -10.56
CA TRP A 2 -6.61 19.79 -11.13
C TRP A 2 -8.13 19.85 -11.16
N GLU A 3 -8.71 19.80 -12.36
CA GLU A 3 -10.12 19.57 -12.52
C GLU A 3 -10.29 18.10 -12.89
N ASP A 4 -11.05 17.42 -12.04
CA ASP A 4 -11.66 16.10 -12.19
C ASP A 4 -11.48 15.41 -13.56
N ALA A 5 -10.42 14.60 -13.68
CA ALA A 5 -10.33 13.62 -14.76
C ALA A 5 -11.27 12.44 -14.46
N LYS A 6 -12.46 12.52 -15.05
CA LYS A 6 -13.40 11.40 -15.19
C LYS A 6 -12.75 10.27 -16.00
N SER A 7 -12.96 9.06 -15.50
CA SER A 7 -13.08 7.77 -16.23
C SER A 7 -11.88 7.22 -17.02
N GLY A 8 -11.56 5.94 -16.72
CA GLY A 8 -11.05 5.00 -17.72
C GLY A 8 -9.74 4.32 -17.33
N ALA A 9 -9.85 3.13 -16.77
CA ALA A 9 -8.74 2.19 -16.60
C ALA A 9 -7.97 2.04 -17.92
N CYS A 10 -6.65 2.27 -17.89
CA CYS A 10 -5.77 2.12 -19.05
C CYS A 10 -5.08 0.75 -18.99
N THR A 11 -5.47 -0.17 -19.87
CA THR A 11 -4.80 -1.45 -20.07
C THR A 11 -3.70 -1.31 -21.14
N ASN A 12 -2.48 -1.68 -20.77
CA ASN A 12 -1.23 -1.83 -21.56
C ASN A 12 -0.37 -0.59 -21.88
N GLY A 13 0.96 -0.80 -21.72
CA GLY A 13 2.10 -0.19 -22.43
C GLY A 13 2.35 1.32 -22.35
N LEU A 14 1.32 2.14 -22.52
CA LEU A 14 1.43 3.60 -22.69
C LEU A 14 1.21 4.38 -21.39
N CYS A 15 0.69 3.72 -20.35
CA CYS A 15 0.24 4.38 -19.12
C CYS A 15 1.37 5.01 -18.29
N GLY A 16 2.62 4.52 -18.41
CA GLY A 16 3.75 5.10 -17.68
C GLY A 16 3.97 6.59 -17.96
N THR A 17 3.58 7.07 -19.15
CA THR A 17 3.68 8.49 -19.54
C THR A 17 2.40 9.30 -19.26
N LEU A 18 1.23 8.65 -19.24
CA LEU A 18 -0.09 9.27 -19.01
C LEU A 18 -0.55 9.23 -17.54
N SER A 19 0.01 8.35 -16.70
CA SER A 19 -0.29 8.29 -15.25
C SER A 19 0.02 9.59 -14.54
N ALA A 20 1.03 10.34 -15.01
CA ALA A 20 1.33 11.67 -14.49
C ALA A 20 0.20 12.68 -14.76
N MET A 21 -0.63 12.45 -15.79
CA MET A 21 -1.73 13.32 -16.18
C MET A 21 -3.09 12.88 -15.62
N ILE A 22 -3.31 11.56 -15.43
CA ILE A 22 -4.60 11.00 -14.97
C ILE A 22 -4.64 10.81 -13.45
N GLY A 23 -3.47 10.66 -12.80
CA GLY A 23 -3.39 10.37 -11.37
C GLY A 23 -3.64 8.89 -11.05
N PRO A 24 -3.56 8.50 -9.76
CA PRO A 24 -3.75 7.11 -9.34
C PRO A 24 -5.21 6.66 -9.47
N ASP A 25 -5.41 5.34 -9.57
CA ASP A 25 -6.74 4.73 -9.49
C ASP A 25 -7.44 5.12 -8.19
N LYS A 26 -8.74 5.38 -8.28
CA LYS A 26 -9.57 5.82 -7.16
C LYS A 26 -10.67 4.83 -6.83
N PHE A 27 -10.94 4.61 -5.56
CA PHE A 27 -11.89 3.62 -5.07
C PHE A 27 -12.88 4.21 -4.05
N ASP A 28 -13.95 3.46 -3.77
CA ASP A 28 -14.99 3.85 -2.82
C ASP A 28 -14.65 3.46 -1.37
N SER A 29 -13.59 2.67 -1.13
CA SER A 29 -13.18 2.26 0.21
C SER A 29 -11.66 2.21 0.40
N ILE A 30 -11.25 2.34 1.68
CA ILE A 30 -9.85 2.18 2.09
C ILE A 30 -9.37 0.75 1.81
N ASP A 31 -10.19 -0.26 2.11
CA ASP A 31 -9.85 -1.68 1.90
C ASP A 31 -9.55 -2.01 0.43
N SER A 32 -10.38 -1.52 -0.49
CA SER A 32 -10.17 -1.76 -1.93
C SER A 32 -8.92 -1.04 -2.44
N THR A 33 -8.68 0.18 -1.97
CA THR A 33 -7.47 0.95 -2.28
C THR A 33 -6.21 0.26 -1.76
N ALA A 34 -6.23 -0.21 -0.51
CA ALA A 34 -5.11 -0.92 0.10
C ALA A 34 -4.83 -2.24 -0.61
N TYR A 35 -5.89 -2.98 -0.97
CA TYR A 35 -5.76 -4.24 -1.68
C TYR A 35 -5.14 -4.02 -3.06
N ASP A 36 -5.61 -3.03 -3.83
CA ASP A 36 -5.04 -2.69 -5.13
C ASP A 36 -3.55 -2.31 -5.02
N ALA A 37 -3.20 -1.43 -4.08
CA ALA A 37 -1.83 -1.01 -3.85
C ALA A 37 -0.91 -2.20 -3.52
N LEU A 38 -1.32 -3.06 -2.58
CA LEU A 38 -0.56 -4.24 -2.19
C LEU A 38 -0.51 -5.29 -3.31
N ASN A 39 -1.59 -5.48 -4.04
CA ASN A 39 -1.65 -6.42 -5.16
C ASN A 39 -0.66 -6.05 -6.27
N LYS A 40 -0.45 -4.75 -6.52
CA LYS A 40 0.51 -4.25 -7.52
C LYS A 40 1.97 -4.47 -7.10
N ILE A 41 2.29 -4.51 -5.80
CA ILE A 41 3.68 -4.43 -5.31
C ILE A 41 4.17 -5.68 -4.56
N ASN A 42 3.29 -6.57 -4.08
CA ASN A 42 3.70 -7.69 -3.23
C ASN A 42 4.67 -8.66 -3.93
N SER A 43 4.46 -8.95 -5.22
CA SER A 43 5.41 -9.77 -6.00
C SER A 43 6.78 -9.12 -6.13
N GLN A 44 6.84 -7.79 -6.30
CA GLN A 44 8.11 -7.06 -6.37
C GLN A 44 8.81 -7.05 -5.01
N SER A 45 8.06 -6.81 -3.92
CA SER A 45 8.53 -6.89 -2.53
C SER A 45 9.24 -8.21 -2.25
N ILE A 46 8.64 -9.32 -2.69
CA ILE A 46 9.21 -10.66 -2.55
C ILE A 46 10.46 -10.84 -3.42
N CYS A 47 10.44 -10.38 -4.68
CA CYS A 47 11.61 -10.49 -5.56
C CYS A 47 12.84 -9.73 -5.05
N GLU A 48 12.61 -8.55 -4.49
CA GLU A 48 13.68 -7.67 -4.03
C GLU A 48 14.07 -7.90 -2.57
N ASP A 49 13.32 -8.76 -1.87
CA ASP A 49 13.41 -8.98 -0.43
C ASP A 49 13.46 -7.66 0.37
N LYS A 50 12.51 -6.77 0.06
CA LYS A 50 12.42 -5.42 0.63
C LYS A 50 10.99 -5.01 0.87
N GLU A 51 10.77 -4.28 1.96
CA GLU A 51 9.48 -3.69 2.25
C GLU A 51 9.21 -2.46 1.37
N PHE A 52 7.96 -2.31 0.94
CA PHE A 52 7.44 -1.13 0.27
C PHE A 52 6.29 -0.57 1.09
N ALA A 53 6.20 0.75 1.22
CA ALA A 53 5.12 1.38 1.98
C ALA A 53 4.57 2.63 1.29
N GLY A 54 3.38 3.04 1.71
CA GLY A 54 2.77 4.29 1.26
C GLY A 54 1.54 4.65 2.07
N LEU A 55 0.94 5.77 1.71
CA LEU A 55 -0.27 6.29 2.34
C LEU A 55 -1.50 6.02 1.47
N ILE A 56 -2.64 5.96 2.12
CA ILE A 56 -3.96 6.01 1.48
C ILE A 56 -4.56 7.37 1.81
N CYS A 57 -4.91 8.09 0.75
CA CYS A 57 -5.41 9.43 0.80
C CYS A 57 -6.87 9.46 0.32
N LYS A 58 -7.62 10.47 0.75
CA LYS A 58 -8.99 10.74 0.31
C LYS A 58 -9.03 12.10 -0.38
N ASP A 59 -9.58 12.14 -1.58
CA ASP A 59 -9.75 13.37 -2.34
C ASP A 59 -11.02 14.13 -1.94
N ASN A 60 -11.19 15.32 -2.52
CA ASN A 60 -12.33 16.20 -2.24
C ASN A 60 -13.68 15.65 -2.73
N SER A 61 -13.67 14.69 -3.66
CA SER A 61 -14.88 13.98 -4.11
C SER A 61 -15.28 12.85 -3.15
N GLY A 62 -14.45 12.58 -2.15
CA GLY A 62 -14.65 11.54 -1.16
C GLY A 62 -14.10 10.17 -1.56
N ARG A 63 -13.36 10.08 -2.67
CA ARG A 63 -12.77 8.86 -3.21
C ARG A 63 -11.36 8.64 -2.65
N TYR A 64 -10.96 7.38 -2.54
CA TYR A 64 -9.69 6.95 -1.95
C TYR A 64 -8.68 6.56 -3.02
N PHE A 65 -7.40 6.86 -2.79
CA PHE A 65 -6.29 6.44 -3.65
C PHE A 65 -5.02 6.19 -2.84
N SER A 66 -4.09 5.40 -3.37
CA SER A 66 -2.77 5.18 -2.77
C SER A 66 -1.73 6.12 -3.34
N THR A 67 -0.76 6.51 -2.52
CA THR A 67 0.45 7.18 -3.00
C THR A 67 1.34 6.19 -3.75
N ALA A 68 2.34 6.69 -4.49
CA ALA A 68 3.38 5.82 -5.02
C ALA A 68 4.12 5.15 -3.84
N PRO A 69 4.41 3.84 -3.89
CA PRO A 69 5.11 3.16 -2.81
C PRO A 69 6.55 3.68 -2.71
N ASN A 70 6.98 4.07 -1.52
CA ASN A 70 8.41 4.26 -1.26
C ASN A 70 9.05 2.92 -0.96
N ARG A 71 10.19 2.68 -1.62
CA ARG A 71 11.02 1.50 -1.40
C ARG A 71 11.77 1.63 -0.08
N GLY A 72 11.63 0.64 0.78
CA GLY A 72 12.35 0.53 2.04
C GLY A 72 13.52 -0.44 1.98
N GLU A 73 13.83 -0.98 3.14
CA GLU A 73 14.83 -2.02 3.34
C GLU A 73 14.17 -3.36 3.66
N ARG A 74 14.99 -4.41 3.78
CA ARG A 74 14.57 -5.78 4.09
C ARG A 74 13.68 -5.89 5.35
N LYS A 75 13.83 -4.98 6.31
CA LYS A 75 13.17 -5.03 7.64
C LYS A 75 12.58 -3.69 8.07
N GLY A 76 12.24 -2.85 7.11
CA GLY A 76 11.65 -1.58 7.45
C GLY A 76 11.36 -0.71 6.27
N SER A 77 10.15 -0.22 6.27
CA SER A 77 9.66 0.85 5.42
C SER A 77 8.99 1.90 6.30
N TYR A 78 8.87 3.12 5.78
CA TYR A 78 8.17 4.20 6.49
C TYR A 78 7.19 4.88 5.52
N PRO A 79 5.86 4.71 5.71
CA PRO A 79 4.88 5.13 4.72
C PRO A 79 4.83 6.65 4.51
N PHE A 80 5.21 7.44 5.52
CA PHE A 80 5.15 8.91 5.45
C PHE A 80 6.27 9.54 4.61
N ASN A 81 7.22 8.75 4.11
CA ASN A 81 8.15 9.19 3.06
C ASN A 81 7.47 9.34 1.69
N SER A 82 6.24 8.86 1.55
CA SER A 82 5.37 9.09 0.40
C SER A 82 4.11 9.86 0.84
N PRO A 83 4.21 11.19 1.02
CA PRO A 83 3.12 11.97 1.59
C PRO A 83 1.92 12.08 0.63
N CYS A 84 0.72 12.24 1.20
CA CYS A 84 -0.47 12.59 0.43
C CYS A 84 -0.29 13.95 -0.27
N PRO A 85 -0.78 14.10 -1.52
CA PRO A 85 -0.76 15.38 -2.21
C PRO A 85 -1.51 16.49 -1.45
N ASN A 86 -1.09 17.74 -1.63
CA ASN A 86 -1.76 18.90 -1.04
C ASN A 86 -3.25 18.94 -1.42
N GLY A 87 -4.10 19.27 -0.46
CA GLY A 87 -5.55 19.32 -0.66
C GLY A 87 -6.24 17.96 -0.61
N THR A 88 -5.56 16.91 -0.14
CA THR A 88 -6.16 15.59 0.13
C THR A 88 -5.99 15.22 1.60
N GLU A 89 -6.88 14.38 2.12
CA GLU A 89 -6.84 13.90 3.51
C GLU A 89 -5.99 12.62 3.58
N LYS A 90 -5.02 12.57 4.49
CA LYS A 90 -4.33 11.33 4.87
C LYS A 90 -5.26 10.50 5.75
N VAL A 91 -5.57 9.26 5.34
CA VAL A 91 -6.58 8.43 6.03
C VAL A 91 -6.00 7.14 6.60
N SER A 92 -5.13 6.47 5.86
CA SER A 92 -4.60 5.15 6.22
C SER A 92 -3.20 4.97 5.60
N ALA A 93 -2.57 3.82 5.85
CA ALA A 93 -1.28 3.45 5.30
C ALA A 93 -1.26 1.98 4.90
N TYR A 94 -0.28 1.59 4.08
CA TYR A 94 -0.01 0.19 3.74
C TYR A 94 1.48 -0.06 3.71
N HIS A 95 1.88 -1.32 3.92
CA HIS A 95 3.23 -1.78 3.64
C HIS A 95 3.25 -3.26 3.27
N THR A 96 4.37 -3.72 2.71
CA THR A 96 4.65 -5.13 2.47
C THR A 96 5.76 -5.61 3.39
N HIS A 97 5.79 -6.92 3.63
CA HIS A 97 7.00 -7.63 4.04
C HIS A 97 7.74 -8.19 2.82
N GLY A 98 9.05 -8.37 2.96
CA GLY A 98 9.94 -8.93 1.94
C GLY A 98 9.71 -10.43 1.67
N ALA A 99 10.75 -11.13 1.25
CA ALA A 99 10.68 -12.57 1.00
C ALA A 99 10.52 -13.37 2.31
N ASP A 100 10.17 -14.65 2.21
CA ASP A 100 10.24 -15.57 3.35
C ASP A 100 11.67 -15.61 3.89
N SER A 101 11.81 -15.25 5.16
CA SER A 101 13.10 -15.17 5.85
C SER A 101 13.57 -16.52 6.38
N HIS A 102 12.80 -17.59 6.18
CA HIS A 102 13.06 -18.94 6.67
C HIS A 102 13.20 -19.01 8.20
N GLY A 103 12.36 -18.25 8.90
CA GLY A 103 12.30 -18.22 10.36
C GLY A 103 13.29 -17.23 11.01
N GLU A 104 14.01 -16.43 10.22
CA GLU A 104 14.79 -15.30 10.74
C GLU A 104 13.85 -14.22 11.35
N TYR A 105 12.67 -14.05 10.76
CA TYR A 105 11.66 -13.06 11.13
C TYR A 105 10.24 -13.62 11.15
N TRP A 106 9.35 -12.83 11.76
CA TRP A 106 7.92 -13.07 11.75
C TRP A 106 7.26 -12.42 10.53
N ASP A 107 7.49 -12.99 9.35
CA ASP A 107 7.12 -12.40 8.06
C ASP A 107 5.59 -12.26 7.83
N GLU A 108 4.78 -12.92 8.66
CA GLU A 108 3.35 -13.07 8.46
C GLU A 108 2.48 -12.28 9.45
N ILE A 109 3.08 -11.46 10.30
CA ILE A 109 2.38 -10.68 11.33
C ILE A 109 2.90 -9.26 11.41
N PHE A 110 2.07 -8.35 11.91
CA PHE A 110 2.52 -6.99 12.23
C PHE A 110 3.59 -7.01 13.31
N SER A 111 4.58 -6.14 13.15
CA SER A 111 5.59 -5.85 14.15
C SER A 111 5.06 -4.89 15.22
N GLY A 112 5.77 -4.82 16.35
CA GLY A 112 5.49 -3.80 17.37
C GLY A 112 5.71 -2.36 16.88
N LYS A 113 6.48 -2.15 15.79
CA LYS A 113 6.62 -0.83 15.16
C LYS A 113 5.35 -0.46 14.40
N ASP A 114 4.71 -1.42 13.74
CA ASP A 114 3.48 -1.19 12.98
C ASP A 114 2.33 -0.78 13.90
N GLU A 115 2.22 -1.44 15.06
CA GLU A 115 1.26 -1.04 16.08
C GLU A 115 1.50 0.38 16.59
N LYS A 116 2.77 0.77 16.79
CA LYS A 116 3.11 2.15 17.19
C LYS A 116 2.75 3.16 16.11
N ILE A 117 2.96 2.81 14.83
CA ILE A 117 2.62 3.68 13.70
C ILE A 117 1.11 3.94 13.66
N VAL A 118 0.28 2.91 13.75
CA VAL A 118 -1.18 3.06 13.63
C VAL A 118 -1.83 3.67 14.89
N LYS A 119 -1.27 3.42 16.08
CA LYS A 119 -1.77 3.99 17.35
C LYS A 119 -1.31 5.43 17.60
N SER A 120 -0.34 5.93 16.84
CA SER A 120 0.20 7.28 17.02
C SER A 120 -0.82 8.35 16.64
N LYS A 121 -1.08 9.28 17.57
CA LYS A 121 -1.93 10.45 17.33
C LYS A 121 -1.32 11.40 16.30
N ASP A 122 0.01 11.53 16.28
CA ASP A 122 0.72 12.40 15.34
C ASP A 122 0.61 11.88 13.91
N ASN A 123 0.61 10.55 13.76
CA ASN A 123 0.43 9.90 12.47
C ASN A 123 -1.00 10.04 11.95
N ASN A 124 -2.00 10.08 12.84
CA ASN A 124 -3.42 10.30 12.54
C ASN A 124 -3.94 9.45 11.37
N ILE A 125 -3.70 8.13 11.42
CA ILE A 125 -4.22 7.16 10.45
C ILE A 125 -5.23 6.23 11.13
N LYS A 126 -6.25 5.78 10.39
CA LYS A 126 -7.34 4.95 10.92
C LYS A 126 -7.00 3.46 10.97
N SER A 127 -6.14 3.02 10.05
CA SER A 127 -5.73 1.63 9.90
C SER A 127 -4.36 1.54 9.24
N PHE A 128 -3.75 0.35 9.33
CA PHE A 128 -2.51 0.03 8.65
C PHE A 128 -2.60 -1.37 8.02
N TYR A 129 -2.40 -1.44 6.70
CA TYR A 129 -2.50 -2.67 5.93
C TYR A 129 -1.13 -3.31 5.70
N LEU A 130 -1.13 -4.64 5.61
CA LEU A 130 0.06 -5.45 5.40
C LEU A 130 -0.18 -6.47 4.28
N GLY A 131 0.75 -6.50 3.32
CA GLY A 131 0.95 -7.61 2.38
C GLY A 131 2.11 -8.49 2.81
N THR A 132 1.90 -9.79 2.90
CA THR A 132 2.95 -10.73 3.37
C THR A 132 3.47 -11.62 2.24
N PRO A 133 4.67 -12.23 2.38
CA PRO A 133 5.21 -13.16 1.38
C PRO A 133 4.28 -14.33 1.06
N SER A 134 3.51 -14.84 2.03
CA SER A 134 2.53 -15.91 1.79
C SER A 134 1.23 -15.42 1.11
N GLY A 135 1.17 -14.17 0.66
CA GLY A 135 0.01 -13.60 -0.04
C GLY A 135 -1.16 -13.23 0.85
N ASN A 136 -0.91 -12.96 2.14
CA ASN A 136 -1.96 -12.49 3.04
C ASN A 136 -2.16 -10.98 2.92
N PHE A 137 -3.41 -10.55 2.84
CA PHE A 137 -3.88 -9.19 3.02
C PHE A 137 -4.43 -9.03 4.44
N LYS A 138 -3.75 -8.23 5.26
CA LYS A 138 -4.05 -8.02 6.68
C LYS A 138 -4.24 -6.55 6.98
N ALA A 139 -4.97 -6.24 8.05
CA ALA A 139 -5.13 -4.88 8.54
C ALA A 139 -5.33 -4.84 10.05
N ILE A 140 -4.77 -3.80 10.68
CA ILE A 140 -5.05 -3.40 12.07
C ILE A 140 -5.59 -1.98 12.11
N ASP A 141 -6.50 -1.69 13.04
CA ASP A 141 -6.98 -0.33 13.30
C ASP A 141 -6.08 0.45 14.28
N ASN A 142 -6.42 1.71 14.53
CA ASN A 142 -5.71 2.58 15.48
C ASN A 142 -5.86 2.20 16.96
N HIS A 143 -6.60 1.14 17.28
CA HIS A 143 -6.62 0.50 18.61
C HIS A 143 -5.75 -0.77 18.64
N GLY A 144 -5.17 -1.16 17.51
CA GLY A 144 -4.41 -2.40 17.33
C GLY A 144 -5.31 -3.62 17.12
N LYS A 145 -6.61 -3.45 16.90
CA LYS A 145 -7.51 -4.56 16.61
C LYS A 145 -7.33 -5.00 15.16
N LYS A 146 -7.19 -6.31 14.95
CA LYS A 146 -7.19 -6.90 13.60
C LYS A 146 -8.58 -6.71 12.98
N ILE A 147 -8.64 -6.06 11.81
CA ILE A 147 -9.89 -5.77 11.09
C ILE A 147 -10.01 -6.51 9.76
N THR A 148 -8.92 -7.07 9.23
CA THR A 148 -8.94 -7.97 8.06
C THR A 148 -7.80 -8.97 8.11
N ASN A 149 -8.05 -10.18 7.63
CA ASN A 149 -7.07 -11.23 7.39
C ASN A 149 -7.61 -12.19 6.33
N ARG A 150 -7.21 -12.00 5.07
CA ARG A 150 -7.61 -12.88 3.96
C ARG A 150 -6.44 -13.16 3.03
N LYS A 151 -6.53 -14.22 2.23
CA LYS A 151 -5.60 -14.51 1.13
C LYS A 151 -6.02 -13.74 -0.12
N GLY A 152 -5.09 -13.61 -1.07
CA GLY A 152 -5.40 -13.11 -2.42
C GLY A 152 -4.30 -12.27 -3.06
N LEU A 153 -3.29 -11.85 -2.30
CA LEU A 153 -2.17 -11.08 -2.86
C LEU A 153 -1.20 -12.00 -3.62
N PRO A 154 -0.50 -11.49 -4.64
CA PRO A 154 0.57 -12.22 -5.30
C PRO A 154 1.63 -12.66 -4.30
N ASN A 155 1.98 -13.95 -4.30
CA ASN A 155 2.84 -14.59 -3.30
C ASN A 155 4.08 -15.25 -3.90
N VAL A 156 4.39 -14.90 -5.14
CA VAL A 156 5.54 -15.43 -5.88
C VAL A 156 6.32 -14.27 -6.44
N CYS A 157 7.65 -14.40 -6.48
CA CYS A 157 8.48 -13.45 -7.19
C CYS A 157 8.11 -13.49 -8.68
N ARG A 158 7.52 -12.39 -9.15
CA ARG A 158 7.28 -12.13 -10.56
C ARG A 158 7.77 -10.72 -10.83
N VAL A 159 8.95 -10.63 -11.44
CA VAL A 159 9.36 -9.39 -12.08
C VAL A 159 8.39 -9.25 -13.26
N HIS A 160 7.57 -8.19 -13.28
CA HIS A 160 6.85 -7.85 -14.49
C HIS A 160 7.91 -7.57 -15.56
N GLY A 161 8.23 -8.59 -16.37
CA GLY A 161 8.98 -8.39 -17.59
C GLY A 161 8.14 -7.44 -18.44
N ASN A 162 8.74 -6.34 -18.86
CA ASN A 162 8.16 -5.45 -19.86
C ASN A 162 7.64 -6.32 -21.03
N MET A 163 6.32 -6.45 -21.15
CA MET A 163 5.64 -6.88 -22.37
C MET A 163 4.86 -5.69 -22.90
#